data_AF-A0A945IDX7-F1
#
_entry.id   AF-A0A945IDX7-F1
#
_cell.length_a   1.000
_cell.length_b   1.000
_cell.length_c   1.000
_cell.angle_alpha   90.00
_cell.angle_beta   90.00
_cell.angle_gamma   90.00
#
_symmetry.space_group_name_H-M   'P 1'
#
loop_
_entity.id
_entity.type
_entity.pdbx_description
1 polymer ?
#
loop_
_entity_poly.entity_id
_entity_poly.type
_entity_poly.pdbx_seq_one_letter_code
_entity_poly.pdbx_strand_id
1 'polypeptide(L)'
;MNGSISWIDKLIGRDEKHSPDDPCADGMGDCGEVRDNASDFIDGEVPTSLASRIRHHLGFCNDCDGWMTSLAQTVGLVRQTPQHSVPDSLKEKLKKLTDD
;
A
#
# COMPACT_ATOMS: atom_id res chain seq x y z
N MET A 1 13.20 -25.19 -1.96
CA MET A 1 13.38 -23.78 -1.54
C MET A 1 12.08 -23.34 -0.90
N ASN A 2 11.99 -23.34 0.44
CA ASN A 2 10.80 -22.84 1.13
C ASN A 2 10.84 -21.32 1.11
N GLY A 3 10.39 -20.71 0.01
CA GLY A 3 10.19 -19.28 -0.06
C GLY A 3 9.08 -18.89 0.90
N SER A 4 9.43 -18.26 2.02
CA SER A 4 8.42 -17.64 2.87
C SER A 4 7.75 -16.52 2.08
N ILE A 5 6.42 -16.54 2.01
CA ILE A 5 5.62 -15.50 1.36
C ILE A 5 5.94 -14.16 2.04
N SER A 6 6.39 -13.17 1.27
CA SER A 6 6.65 -11.82 1.79
C SER A 6 5.35 -11.17 2.22
N TRP A 7 5.40 -10.25 3.18
CA TRP A 7 4.24 -9.40 3.50
C TRP A 7 3.76 -8.60 2.28
N ILE A 8 4.68 -8.25 1.37
CA ILE A 8 4.37 -7.57 0.11
C ILE A 8 3.57 -8.49 -0.80
N ASP A 9 3.94 -9.78 -0.89
CA ASP A 9 3.22 -10.74 -1.73
C ASP A 9 1.77 -10.92 -1.25
N LYS A 10 1.55 -10.91 0.07
CA LYS A 10 0.20 -10.93 0.65
C LYS A 10 -0.57 -9.64 0.40
N LEU A 11 0.09 -8.49 0.50
CA LEU A 11 -0.55 -7.18 0.29
C LEU A 11 -1.16 -7.09 -1.12
N ILE A 12 -0.35 -7.41 -2.12
CA ILE A 12 -0.70 -7.28 -3.55
C ILE A 12 -1.45 -8.52 -4.10
N GLY A 13 -1.73 -9.53 -3.27
CA GLY A 13 -2.53 -10.69 -3.65
C GLY A 13 -1.81 -11.69 -4.56
N ARG A 14 -0.47 -11.76 -4.54
CA ARG A 14 0.30 -12.75 -5.32
C ARG A 14 0.13 -14.18 -4.80
N ASP A 15 -0.31 -14.35 -3.56
CA ASP A 15 -0.65 -15.65 -2.97
C ASP A 15 -2.09 -16.10 -3.27
N GLU A 16 -2.94 -15.20 -3.76
CA GLU A 16 -4.32 -15.49 -4.13
C GLU A 16 -4.38 -16.07 -5.56
N LYS A 17 -4.81 -17.33 -5.67
CA LYS A 17 -5.11 -17.96 -6.96
C LYS A 17 -6.44 -17.40 -7.46
N HIS A 18 -6.37 -16.50 -8.43
CA HIS A 18 -7.55 -16.02 -9.13
C HIS A 18 -8.21 -17.19 -9.88
N SER A 19 -9.50 -17.41 -9.65
CA SER A 19 -10.29 -18.37 -10.42
C SER A 19 -10.59 -17.77 -11.80
N PRO A 20 -10.58 -18.55 -12.90
CA PRO A 20 -11.06 -18.05 -14.20
C PRO A 20 -12.54 -17.61 -14.18
N ASP A 21 -13.30 -18.00 -13.16
CA ASP A 21 -14.70 -17.62 -12.91
C ASP A 21 -14.86 -16.46 -11.90
N ASP A 22 -13.78 -15.76 -11.54
CA ASP A 22 -13.83 -14.65 -10.59
C ASP A 22 -14.60 -13.45 -11.19
N PRO A 23 -15.77 -13.07 -10.66
CA PRO A 23 -16.62 -12.07 -11.29
C PRO A 23 -15.99 -10.69 -11.09
N CYS A 24 -15.21 -10.28 -12.08
CA CYS A 24 -14.85 -8.90 -12.33
C CYS A 24 -16.09 -8.13 -12.82
N ALA A 25 -17.13 -8.07 -12.00
CA ALA A 25 -18.39 -7.41 -12.35
C ALA A 25 -18.19 -5.88 -12.51
N ASP A 26 -17.16 -5.31 -11.85
CA ASP A 26 -16.83 -3.89 -11.87
C ASP A 26 -15.59 -3.54 -12.73
N GLY A 27 -15.02 -4.52 -13.45
CA GLY A 27 -13.85 -4.35 -14.31
C GLY A 27 -12.49 -4.24 -13.59
N MET A 28 -11.41 -4.38 -14.34
CA MET A 28 -10.03 -4.12 -13.89
C MET A 28 -9.80 -2.60 -13.87
N GLY A 29 -9.30 -2.04 -12.75
CA GLY A 29 -8.90 -0.63 -12.70
C GLY A 29 -7.78 -0.35 -13.71
N ASP A 30 -7.72 0.86 -14.29
CA ASP A 30 -6.63 1.21 -15.20
C ASP A 30 -5.34 1.57 -14.44
N CYS A 31 -4.23 1.76 -15.17
CA CYS A 31 -2.95 2.10 -14.56
C CYS A 31 -2.99 3.43 -13.78
N GLY A 32 -3.87 4.37 -14.17
CA GLY A 32 -4.05 5.65 -13.50
C GLY A 32 -4.72 5.44 -12.15
N GLU A 33 -5.87 4.75 -12.12
CA GLU A 33 -6.59 4.44 -10.88
C GLU A 33 -5.72 3.68 -9.87
N VAL A 34 -4.91 2.71 -10.34
CA VAL A 34 -3.98 1.97 -9.47
C VAL A 34 -2.90 2.89 -8.88
N ARG A 35 -2.35 3.80 -9.67
CA ARG A 35 -1.29 4.72 -9.21
C ARG A 35 -1.81 5.78 -8.26
N ASP A 36 -3.00 6.32 -8.54
CA ASP A 36 -3.63 7.37 -7.75
C ASP A 36 -4.03 6.86 -6.35
N ASN A 37 -4.34 5.57 -6.22
CA ASN A 37 -4.77 4.96 -4.96
C ASN A 37 -3.69 4.11 -4.27
N ALA A 38 -2.43 4.17 -4.74
CA ALA A 38 -1.39 3.24 -4.31
C ALA A 38 -1.01 3.37 -2.82
N SER A 39 -0.89 4.60 -2.33
CA SER A 39 -0.58 4.86 -0.92
C SER A 39 -1.70 4.35 -0.01
N ASP A 40 -2.93 4.79 -0.26
CA ASP A 40 -4.12 4.36 0.49
C ASP A 40 -4.30 2.83 0.45
N PHE A 41 -3.98 2.19 -0.69
CA PHE A 41 -3.99 0.73 -0.81
C PHE A 41 -2.94 0.06 0.09
N ILE A 42 -1.70 0.58 0.14
CA ILE A 42 -0.63 0.07 1.01
C ILE A 42 -0.94 0.28 2.50
N ASP A 43 -1.64 1.36 2.84
CA ASP A 43 -2.06 1.68 4.20
C ASP A 43 -3.36 0.96 4.60
N GLY A 44 -4.06 0.34 3.64
CA GLY A 44 -5.31 -0.40 3.88
C GLY A 44 -6.54 0.49 4.01
N GLU A 45 -6.49 1.69 3.45
CA GLU A 45 -7.50 2.75 3.56
C GLU A 45 -8.45 2.82 2.36
N VAL A 46 -8.22 2.01 1.33
CA VAL A 46 -9.17 1.89 0.19
C VAL A 46 -10.33 0.94 0.49
N PRO A 47 -11.52 1.15 -0.12
CA PRO A 47 -12.63 0.19 -0.03
C PRO A 47 -12.26 -1.20 -0.56
N THR A 48 -12.85 -2.26 -0.01
CA THR A 48 -12.59 -3.66 -0.40
C THR A 48 -12.77 -3.92 -1.91
N SER A 49 -13.76 -3.28 -2.55
CA SER A 49 -13.98 -3.40 -3.99
C SER A 49 -12.82 -2.81 -4.81
N LEU A 50 -12.31 -1.64 -4.42
CA LEU A 50 -11.14 -1.03 -5.06
C LEU A 50 -9.87 -1.84 -4.78
N ALA A 51 -9.67 -2.35 -3.56
CA ALA A 51 -8.55 -3.23 -3.25
C ALA A 51 -8.53 -4.48 -4.16
N SER A 52 -9.69 -5.10 -4.39
CA SER A 52 -9.82 -6.25 -5.30
C SER A 52 -9.47 -5.89 -6.74
N ARG A 53 -10.00 -4.77 -7.26
CA ARG A 53 -9.66 -4.28 -8.62
C ARG A 53 -8.17 -3.97 -8.79
N ILE A 54 -7.53 -3.38 -7.77
CA ILE A 54 -6.09 -3.12 -7.77
C ILE A 54 -5.33 -4.45 -7.81
N ARG A 55 -5.61 -5.42 -6.92
CA ARG A 55 -4.95 -6.74 -6.93
C ARG A 55 -5.11 -7.44 -8.26
N HIS A 56 -6.31 -7.39 -8.83
CA HIS A 56 -6.56 -7.94 -10.16
C HIS A 56 -5.65 -7.27 -11.19
N HIS A 57 -5.58 -5.94 -11.26
CA HIS A 57 -4.71 -5.23 -12.20
C HIS A 57 -3.22 -5.63 -12.05
N LEU A 58 -2.72 -5.74 -10.81
CA LEU A 58 -1.34 -6.13 -10.53
C LEU A 58 -1.03 -7.56 -11.02
N GLY A 59 -2.03 -8.44 -11.10
CA GLY A 59 -1.88 -9.78 -11.68
C GLY A 59 -1.63 -9.80 -13.20
N PHE A 60 -1.97 -8.74 -13.93
CA PHE A 60 -1.86 -8.67 -15.40
C PHE A 60 -0.89 -7.60 -15.91
N CYS A 61 -0.68 -6.52 -15.15
CA CYS A 61 0.18 -5.41 -15.55
C CYS A 61 1.53 -5.46 -14.83
N ASN A 62 2.56 -5.96 -15.52
CA ASN A 62 3.92 -6.06 -14.98
C ASN A 62 4.52 -4.69 -14.56
N ASP A 63 4.18 -3.61 -15.26
CA ASP A 63 4.69 -2.28 -14.95
C ASP A 63 4.12 -1.77 -13.61
N CYS A 64 2.82 -1.94 -13.39
CA CYS A 64 2.17 -1.57 -12.13
C CYS A 64 2.56 -2.50 -10.99
N ASP A 65 2.70 -3.81 -11.24
CA ASP A 65 3.17 -4.79 -10.25
C ASP A 65 4.58 -4.46 -9.73
N GLY A 66 5.53 -4.23 -10.65
CA GLY A 66 6.90 -3.87 -10.31
C GLY A 66 7.00 -2.52 -9.58
N TRP A 67 6.24 -1.52 -10.04
CA TRP A 67 6.17 -0.21 -9.40
C TRP A 67 5.55 -0.28 -7.99
N MET A 68 4.41 -0.96 -7.83
CA MET A 68 3.74 -1.13 -6.54
C MET A 68 4.62 -1.88 -5.55
N THR A 69 5.33 -2.92 -6.01
CA THR A 69 6.31 -3.66 -5.20
C THR A 69 7.41 -2.73 -4.68
N SER A 70 7.97 -1.89 -5.56
CA SER A 70 9.02 -0.95 -5.20
C SER A 70 8.53 0.09 -4.18
N LEU A 71 7.32 0.62 -4.38
CA LEU A 71 6.69 1.53 -3.43
C LEU A 71 6.47 0.88 -2.05
N ALA A 72 5.90 -0.33 -2.02
CA ALA A 72 5.67 -1.08 -0.79
C ALA A 72 6.99 -1.40 -0.06
N GLN A 73 8.07 -1.70 -0.78
CA GLN A 73 9.40 -1.88 -0.20
C GLN A 73 9.91 -0.59 0.46
N THR A 74 9.80 0.56 -0.23
CA THR A 74 10.19 1.85 0.33
C THR A 74 9.40 2.17 1.60
N VAL A 75 8.07 1.98 1.58
CA VAL A 75 7.22 2.15 2.76
C VAL A 75 7.66 1.22 3.89
N GLY A 76 7.94 -0.05 3.59
CA GLY A 76 8.45 -1.02 4.55
C GLY A 76 9.77 -0.60 5.20
N LEU A 77 10.70 0.00 4.44
CA LEU A 77 11.96 0.52 4.96
C LEU A 77 11.74 1.75 5.85
N VAL A 78 10.89 2.69 5.43
CA VAL A 78 10.57 3.89 6.22
C VAL A 78 9.92 3.51 7.55
N ARG A 79 8.98 2.55 7.55
CA ARG A 79 8.32 2.05 8.77
C ARG A 79 9.30 1.40 9.77
N GLN A 80 10.44 0.89 9.31
CA GLN A 80 11.49 0.33 10.16
C GLN A 80 12.44 1.40 10.74
N THR A 81 12.34 2.65 10.28
CA THR A 81 13.19 3.73 10.77
C THR A 81 12.86 4.06 12.23
N PRO A 82 13.86 4.26 13.11
CA PRO A 82 13.63 4.62 14.50
C PRO A 82 12.69 5.82 14.64
N GLN A 83 11.61 5.64 15.38
CA GLN A 83 10.71 6.73 15.71
C GLN A 83 11.31 7.54 16.86
N HIS A 84 11.60 8.81 16.61
CA HIS A 84 12.06 9.72 17.63
C HIS A 84 10.87 10.39 18.30
N SER A 85 10.81 10.34 19.64
CA SER A 85 9.83 11.11 20.37
C SER A 85 10.11 12.60 20.21
N VAL A 86 9.03 13.39 20.14
CA VAL A 86 9.14 14.85 20.09
C VAL A 86 9.84 15.33 21.37
N PRO A 87 10.95 16.08 21.28
CA PRO A 87 11.65 16.61 22.45
C PRO A 87 10.74 17.53 23.26
N ASP A 88 10.82 17.48 24.59
CA ASP A 88 9.97 18.31 25.46
C ASP A 88 10.20 19.80 25.24
N SER A 89 11.43 20.21 24.93
CA SER A 89 11.77 21.59 24.57
C SER A 89 11.02 22.09 23.34
N LEU A 90 10.69 21.21 22.38
CA LEU A 90 9.89 21.54 21.21
C LEU A 90 8.40 21.62 21.56
N LYS A 91 7.89 20.68 22.38
CA LYS A 91 6.50 20.72 22.86
C LYS A 91 6.19 22.03 23.59
N GLU A 92 7.10 22.46 24.46
CA GLU A 92 6.95 23.71 25.22
C GLU A 92 7.01 24.96 24.34
N LYS A 93 7.80 24.93 23.26
CA LYS A 93 7.80 26.02 22.26
C LYS A 93 6.49 26.08 21.48
N LEU A 94 5.93 24.93 21.09
CA LEU A 94 4.68 24.87 20.33
C LEU A 94 3.49 25.38 21.15
N LYS A 95 3.38 24.99 22.43
CA LYS A 95 2.29 25.48 23.32
C LYS A 95 2.23 27.01 23.37
N LYS A 96 3.40 27.66 23.48
CA LYS A 96 3.50 29.13 23.53
C LYS A 96 3.07 29.84 22.26
N LEU A 97 3.07 29.17 21.11
CA LEU A 97 2.64 29.75 19.82
C LEU A 97 1.13 29.64 19.61
N THR A 98 0.45 28.78 20.37
CA THR A 98 -1.01 28.55 20.27
C THR A 98 -1.81 29.28 21.35
N ASP A 99 -1.14 29.96 22.28
CA ASP A 99 -1.76 30.75 23.37
C ASP A 99 -1.90 32.26 23.02
N ASP A 100 -1.62 32.67 21.77
CA ASP A 100 -1.91 34.00 21.19
C ASP A 100 -3.09 33.92 20.20
#